data_AF-A0A434QQ57-F1
#
_entry.id   AF-A0A434QQ57-F1
#
_cell.length_a   1.000
_cell.length_b   1.000
_cell.length_c   1.000
_cell.angle_alpha   90.00
_cell.angle_beta   90.00
_cell.angle_gamma   90.00
#
_symmetry.space_group_name_H-M   'P 1'
#
loop_
_entity.id
_entity.type
_entity.pdbx_description
1 polymer ?
#
loop_
_entity_poly.entity_id
_entity_poly.type
_entity_poly.pdbx_seq_one_letter_code
_entity_poly.pdbx_strand_id
1 'polypeptide(L)'
;ARVPVSLANSFSPGLDAAGSISGTVKVSGAPATPTVAFNVDASGVQTSQTRGAGLGGMNVSSSGTFAGSKLAFDANISDGAGLGLKGGGTVTTAGGPTLALDFKGKVPFSFLASKLAVQGLALNGT
;
A
#
# COMPACT_ATOMS: atom_id res chain seq x y z
N ALA A 1 8.51 -16.97 -5.26
CA ALA A 1 7.12 -17.40 -5.56
C ALA A 1 6.22 -16.17 -5.66
N ARG A 2 5.15 -16.22 -6.47
CA ARG A 2 4.12 -15.17 -6.52
C ARG A 2 2.84 -15.73 -5.91
N VAL A 3 2.26 -14.99 -4.97
CA VAL A 3 1.02 -15.33 -4.26
C VAL A 3 -0.06 -14.35 -4.73
N PRO A 4 -1.29 -14.80 -4.99
CA PRO A 4 -2.37 -13.89 -5.35
C PRO A 4 -2.79 -13.05 -4.15
N VAL A 5 -3.01 -11.74 -4.37
CA VAL A 5 -3.44 -10.82 -3.30
C VAL A 5 -4.87 -11.12 -2.84
N SER A 6 -5.66 -11.85 -3.64
CA SER A 6 -7.01 -12.28 -3.29
C SER A 6 -7.11 -13.08 -1.99
N LEU A 7 -5.99 -13.64 -1.49
CA LEU A 7 -5.94 -14.26 -0.17
C LEU A 7 -6.30 -13.29 0.96
N ALA A 8 -6.07 -11.98 0.78
CA ALA A 8 -6.47 -10.94 1.72
C ALA A 8 -8.00 -10.83 1.89
N ASN A 9 -8.78 -11.26 0.89
CA ASN A 9 -10.24 -11.20 0.92
C ASN A 9 -10.85 -12.10 1.99
N SER A 10 -10.14 -13.16 2.39
CA SER A 10 -10.55 -14.03 3.50
C SER A 10 -10.51 -13.32 4.86
N PHE A 11 -9.70 -12.25 4.98
CA PHE A 11 -9.58 -11.45 6.20
C PHE A 11 -10.47 -10.21 6.18
N SER A 12 -10.88 -9.74 5.00
CA SER A 12 -11.73 -8.56 4.83
C SER A 12 -12.75 -8.78 3.71
N PRO A 13 -13.99 -9.17 4.05
CA PRO A 13 -15.08 -9.27 3.09
C PRO A 13 -15.32 -7.93 2.39
N GLY A 14 -15.45 -7.94 1.06
CA GLY A 14 -15.68 -6.73 0.26
C GLY A 14 -14.42 -5.93 -0.11
N LEU A 15 -13.23 -6.37 0.33
CA LEU A 15 -11.96 -5.79 -0.13
C LEU A 15 -11.76 -5.99 -1.64
N ASP A 16 -12.18 -7.15 -2.17
CA ASP A 16 -12.06 -7.51 -3.59
C ASP A 16 -10.65 -7.26 -4.13
N ALA A 17 -9.64 -7.62 -3.32
CA ALA A 17 -8.25 -7.44 -3.66
C ALA A 17 -7.86 -8.35 -4.84
N ALA A 18 -7.20 -7.76 -5.83
CA ALA A 18 -6.64 -8.44 -6.98
C ALA A 18 -5.18 -8.02 -7.20
N GLY A 19 -4.48 -8.76 -8.06
CA GLY A 19 -3.05 -8.60 -8.32
C GLY A 19 -2.23 -9.75 -7.73
N SER A 20 -0.91 -9.59 -7.79
CA SER A 20 0.02 -10.60 -7.30
C SER A 20 1.13 -9.97 -6.47
N ILE A 21 1.53 -10.67 -5.42
CA ILE A 21 2.58 -10.26 -4.48
C ILE A 21 3.68 -11.31 -4.50
N SER A 22 4.92 -10.85 -4.50
CA SER A 22 6.12 -11.68 -4.35
C SER A 22 7.08 -11.00 -3.42
N GLY A 23 7.95 -11.76 -2.77
CA GLY A 23 8.92 -11.19 -1.88
C GLY A 23 9.57 -12.23 -1.00
N THR A 24 10.40 -11.74 -0.09
CA THR A 24 11.02 -12.50 0.95
C THR A 24 10.65 -11.91 2.30
N VAL A 25 10.32 -12.78 3.24
CA VAL A 25 10.06 -12.41 4.63
C VAL A 25 10.93 -13.32 5.48
N LYS A 26 11.76 -12.72 6.33
CA LYS A 26 12.60 -13.41 7.29
C LYS A 26 12.14 -13.03 8.69
N VAL A 27 11.58 -13.99 9.40
CA VAL A 27 11.23 -13.85 10.82
C VAL A 27 12.34 -14.50 11.64
N SER A 28 12.82 -13.79 12.66
CA SER A 28 13.82 -14.23 13.63
C SER A 28 13.45 -13.75 15.03
N GLY A 29 14.21 -14.17 16.04
CA GLY A 29 13.97 -13.80 17.44
C GLY A 29 12.93 -14.68 18.14
N ALA A 30 12.65 -14.35 19.40
CA ALA A 30 11.69 -15.10 20.21
C ALA A 30 10.25 -14.79 19.79
N PRO A 31 9.29 -15.73 19.94
CA PRO A 31 7.88 -15.48 19.61
C PRO A 31 7.26 -14.29 20.37
N ALA A 32 7.75 -14.02 21.58
CA ALA A 32 7.32 -12.86 22.39
C ALA A 32 7.88 -11.51 21.88
N THR A 33 8.98 -11.53 21.11
CA THR A 33 9.65 -10.34 20.56
C THR A 33 10.23 -10.66 19.17
N PRO A 34 9.36 -10.84 18.15
CA PRO A 34 9.81 -11.22 16.83
C PRO A 34 10.52 -10.04 16.14
N THR A 35 11.58 -10.36 15.42
CA THR A 35 12.24 -9.47 14.48
C THR A 35 11.91 -9.95 13.08
N VAL A 36 11.24 -9.11 12.29
CA VAL A 36 10.88 -9.43 10.90
C VAL A 36 11.63 -8.50 9.98
N ALA A 37 12.28 -9.03 8.95
CA ALA A 37 12.76 -8.27 7.81
C ALA A 37 11.99 -8.72 6.57
N PHE A 38 11.50 -7.78 5.78
CA PHE A 38 10.76 -8.11 4.57
C PHE A 38 11.19 -7.24 3.40
N ASN A 39 11.07 -7.82 2.22
CA ASN A 39 11.14 -7.12 0.95
C ASN A 39 10.07 -7.72 0.03
N VAL A 40 9.16 -6.89 -0.43
CA VAL A 40 7.93 -7.29 -1.08
C VAL A 40 7.71 -6.43 -2.31
N ASP A 41 7.41 -7.08 -3.42
CA ASP A 41 6.98 -6.48 -4.68
C ASP A 41 5.60 -7.00 -5.03
N ALA A 42 4.66 -6.09 -5.19
CA ALA A 42 3.29 -6.36 -5.61
C ALA A 42 3.00 -5.65 -6.92
N SER A 43 2.31 -6.33 -7.82
CA SER A 43 2.01 -5.84 -9.16
C SER A 43 0.53 -5.99 -9.49
N GLY A 44 -0.02 -4.95 -10.12
CA GLY A 44 -1.42 -4.87 -10.51
C GLY A 44 -2.38 -4.88 -9.33
N VAL A 45 -1.93 -4.41 -8.16
CA VAL A 45 -2.72 -4.41 -6.92
C VAL A 45 -3.87 -3.44 -7.04
N GLN A 46 -5.07 -3.91 -6.68
CA GLN A 46 -6.29 -3.11 -6.70
C GLN A 46 -7.32 -3.70 -5.74
N THR A 47 -8.14 -2.85 -5.15
CA THR A 47 -9.28 -3.22 -4.29
C THR A 47 -10.56 -2.60 -4.83
N SER A 48 -11.72 -2.99 -4.30
CA SER A 48 -13.00 -2.40 -4.67
C SER A 48 -13.00 -0.88 -4.44
N GLN A 49 -12.40 -0.43 -3.33
CA GLN A 49 -12.31 0.99 -2.97
C GLN A 49 -11.37 1.76 -3.91
N THR A 50 -10.21 1.21 -4.26
CA THR A 50 -9.28 1.91 -5.17
C THR A 50 -9.87 1.99 -6.59
N ARG A 51 -10.51 0.91 -7.06
CA ARG A 51 -11.25 0.93 -8.33
C ARG A 51 -12.40 1.94 -8.31
N GLY A 52 -13.16 2.00 -7.21
CA GLY A 52 -14.22 2.98 -7.03
C GLY A 52 -13.71 4.44 -7.04
N ALA A 53 -12.46 4.66 -6.63
CA ALA A 53 -11.80 5.97 -6.69
C ALA A 53 -11.20 6.29 -8.09
N GLY A 54 -11.31 5.37 -9.05
CA GLY A 54 -10.71 5.51 -10.38
C GLY A 54 -9.22 5.17 -10.45
N LEU A 55 -8.66 4.57 -9.39
CA LEU A 55 -7.27 4.08 -9.39
C LEU A 55 -7.19 2.77 -10.17
N GLY A 56 -6.28 2.70 -11.14
CA GLY A 56 -5.96 1.49 -11.87
C GLY A 56 -5.16 0.49 -11.03
N GLY A 57 -4.69 -0.58 -11.68
CA GLY A 57 -3.77 -1.53 -11.03
C GLY A 57 -2.45 -0.85 -10.67
N MET A 58 -2.10 -0.86 -9.38
CA MET A 58 -0.89 -0.22 -8.86
C MET A 58 0.23 -1.25 -8.69
N ASN A 59 1.47 -0.81 -8.92
CA ASN A 59 2.66 -1.54 -8.54
C ASN A 59 3.17 -0.94 -7.22
N VAL A 60 3.45 -1.81 -6.26
CA VAL A 60 3.90 -1.42 -4.92
C VAL A 60 5.12 -2.24 -4.59
N SER A 61 6.28 -1.61 -4.39
CA SER A 61 7.41 -2.25 -3.73
C SER A 61 7.56 -1.71 -2.33
N SER A 62 7.80 -2.57 -1.36
CA SER A 62 7.99 -2.18 0.03
C SER A 62 8.99 -3.07 0.71
N SER A 63 9.87 -2.46 1.49
CA SER A 63 10.85 -3.13 2.30
C SER A 63 10.87 -2.53 3.69
N GLY A 64 11.27 -3.32 4.67
CA GLY A 64 11.26 -2.83 6.04
C GLY A 64 11.65 -3.86 7.06
N THR A 65 11.62 -3.41 8.31
CA THR A 65 11.89 -4.22 9.48
C THR A 65 10.86 -3.97 10.55
N PHE A 66 10.48 -5.02 11.26
CA PHE A 66 9.66 -4.96 12.45
C PHE A 66 10.50 -5.49 13.61
N ALA A 67 10.70 -4.68 14.64
CA ALA A 67 11.40 -5.09 15.86
C ALA A 67 10.89 -4.25 17.04
N GLY A 68 10.81 -4.86 18.23
CA GLY A 68 10.42 -4.14 19.44
C GLY A 68 9.06 -3.44 19.33
N SER A 69 8.08 -4.09 18.68
CA SER A 69 6.73 -3.56 18.46
C SER A 69 6.67 -2.30 17.57
N LYS A 70 7.72 -2.05 16.79
CA LYS A 70 7.81 -0.96 15.83
C LYS A 70 8.13 -1.51 14.45
N LEU A 71 7.24 -1.26 13.50
CA LEU A 71 7.46 -1.42 12.07
C LEU A 71 8.15 -0.16 11.55
N ALA A 72 9.24 -0.29 10.82
CA ALA A 72 9.84 0.74 10.00
C ALA A 72 9.89 0.23 8.57
N PHE A 73 9.36 0.99 7.62
CA PHE A 73 9.27 0.55 6.23
C PHE A 73 9.40 1.71 5.27
N ASP A 74 9.89 1.38 4.08
CA ASP A 74 9.85 2.21 2.89
C ASP A 74 8.92 1.54 1.87
N ALA A 75 8.26 2.37 1.07
CA ALA A 75 7.34 1.95 0.03
C ALA A 75 7.44 2.87 -1.18
N ASN A 76 7.49 2.26 -2.36
CA ASN A 76 7.33 2.92 -3.64
C ASN A 76 6.04 2.40 -4.27
N ILE A 77 5.14 3.33 -4.60
CA ILE A 77 3.87 3.06 -5.27
C ILE A 77 3.89 3.76 -6.61
N SER A 78 3.49 3.05 -7.66
CA SER A 78 3.29 3.65 -8.98
C SER A 78 2.14 2.99 -9.72
N ASP A 79 1.65 3.65 -10.77
CA ASP A 79 0.66 3.07 -11.66
C ASP A 79 0.95 3.43 -13.14
N GLY A 80 0.07 2.99 -14.03
CA GLY A 80 0.15 3.32 -15.46
C GLY A 80 -0.41 4.70 -15.83
N ALA A 81 -1.09 5.39 -14.91
CA ALA A 81 -1.72 6.69 -15.13
C ALA A 81 -0.83 7.88 -14.69
N GLY A 82 0.37 7.61 -14.19
CA GLY A 82 1.36 8.62 -13.78
C GLY A 82 1.45 8.83 -12.26
N LEU A 83 0.80 8.00 -11.45
CA LEU A 83 1.02 7.92 -10.02
C LEU A 83 2.45 7.50 -9.75
N GLY A 84 3.11 8.23 -8.86
CA GLY A 84 4.45 7.89 -8.41
C GLY A 84 4.69 8.45 -7.03
N LEU A 85 4.37 7.66 -6.00
CA LEU A 85 4.59 7.99 -4.60
C LEU A 85 5.77 7.18 -4.07
N LYS A 86 6.68 7.84 -3.37
CA LYS A 86 7.74 7.20 -2.61
C LYS A 86 7.71 7.73 -1.20
N GLY A 87 7.86 6.86 -0.24
CA GLY A 87 7.79 7.26 1.15
C GLY A 87 8.00 6.09 2.06
N GLY A 88 7.66 6.29 3.30
CA GLY A 88 7.89 5.31 4.33
C GLY A 88 7.50 5.89 5.67
N GLY A 89 7.79 5.15 6.71
CA GLY A 89 7.49 5.60 8.04
C GLY A 89 7.61 4.51 9.07
N THR A 90 7.04 4.81 10.22
CA THR A 90 7.02 3.89 11.34
C THR A 90 5.63 3.71 11.89
N VAL A 91 5.31 2.47 12.26
CA VAL A 91 4.05 2.10 12.90
C VAL A 91 4.36 1.34 14.17
N THR A 92 3.93 1.86 15.32
CA THR A 92 4.03 1.12 16.58
C THR A 92 2.77 0.28 16.77
N THR A 93 2.92 -1.00 17.06
CA THR A 93 1.80 -1.94 17.23
C THR A 93 1.48 -2.24 18.69
N ALA A 94 2.35 -1.85 19.62
CA ALA A 94 2.08 -1.97 21.05
C ALA A 94 1.12 -0.86 21.52
N GLY A 95 0.01 -1.25 22.16
CA GLY A 95 -1.01 -0.31 22.63
C GLY A 95 -1.84 0.29 21.50
N GLY A 96 -2.00 1.62 21.50
CA GLY A 96 -2.68 2.35 20.43
C GLY A 96 -1.78 2.48 19.20
N PRO A 97 -2.21 2.05 18.01
CA PRO A 97 -1.38 2.14 16.82
C PRO A 97 -1.05 3.59 16.50
N THR A 98 0.25 3.94 16.53
CA THR A 98 0.72 5.28 16.15
C THR A 98 1.40 5.17 14.80
N LEU A 99 0.95 5.99 13.85
CA LEU A 99 1.44 6.02 12.48
C LEU A 99 2.18 7.34 12.25
N ALA A 100 3.46 7.25 11.94
CA ALA A 100 4.26 8.38 11.47
C ALA A 100 4.70 8.07 10.04
N LEU A 101 4.02 8.66 9.06
CA LEU A 101 4.18 8.35 7.63
C LEU A 101 4.54 9.62 6.86
N ASP A 102 5.52 9.49 5.97
CA ASP A 102 5.91 10.55 5.04
C ASP A 102 5.93 9.96 3.62
N PHE A 103 5.14 10.56 2.73
CA PHE A 103 5.09 10.18 1.33
C PHE A 103 5.26 11.42 0.47
N LYS A 104 6.13 11.30 -0.53
CA LYS A 104 6.44 12.35 -1.50
C LYS A 104 6.30 11.78 -2.90
N GLY A 105 5.69 12.54 -3.80
CA GLY A 105 5.55 12.07 -5.16
C GLY A 105 4.50 12.79 -5.97
N LYS A 106 4.30 12.27 -7.18
CA LYS A 106 3.35 12.80 -8.15
C LYS A 106 2.02 12.07 -7.98
N VAL A 107 0.96 12.85 -7.87
CA VAL A 107 -0.42 12.36 -7.87
C VAL A 107 -1.10 12.94 -9.11
N PRO A 108 -1.56 12.09 -10.05
CA PRO A 108 -2.32 12.50 -11.21
C PRO A 108 -3.52 13.36 -10.84
N PHE A 109 -3.71 14.45 -11.58
CA PHE A 109 -4.84 15.34 -11.40
C PHE A 109 -6.18 14.63 -11.60
N SER A 110 -6.21 13.58 -12.42
CA SER A 110 -7.37 12.71 -12.62
C SER A 110 -7.92 12.12 -11.32
N PHE A 111 -7.09 11.90 -10.29
CA PHE A 111 -7.54 11.42 -8.98
C PHE A 111 -8.19 12.51 -8.12
N LEU A 112 -7.80 13.76 -8.32
CA LEU A 112 -8.45 14.90 -7.69
C LEU A 112 -9.76 15.22 -8.42
N ALA A 113 -9.71 15.24 -9.75
CA ALA A 113 -10.86 15.46 -10.61
C ALA A 113 -11.94 14.39 -10.41
N SER A 114 -11.59 13.11 -10.24
CA SER A 114 -12.58 12.05 -10.00
C SER A 114 -13.38 12.27 -8.71
N LYS A 115 -12.74 12.72 -7.63
CA LYS A 115 -13.44 13.06 -6.38
C LYS A 115 -14.35 14.28 -6.52
N LEU A 116 -13.92 15.28 -7.27
CA LEU A 116 -14.67 16.53 -7.47
C LEU A 116 -15.81 16.35 -8.48
N ALA A 117 -15.62 15.50 -9.49
CA ALA A 117 -16.65 15.13 -10.45
C ALA A 117 -17.82 14.40 -9.77
N VAL A 118 -17.55 13.58 -8.74
CA VAL A 118 -18.60 12.98 -7.88
C VAL A 118 -19.45 14.07 -7.19
N GLN A 119 -18.89 15.26 -6.97
CA GLN A 119 -19.57 16.41 -6.40
C GLN A 119 -20.12 17.39 -7.46
N GLY A 120 -20.08 17.04 -8.74
CA GLY A 120 -20.56 17.88 -9.86
C GLY A 120 -19.62 19.00 -10.28
N LEU A 121 -18.38 19.02 -9.77
CA LEU A 121 -17.36 20.01 -10.10
C LEU A 121 -16.40 19.45 -11.16
N ALA A 122 -16.25 20.16 -12.27
CA ALA A 122 -15.26 19.86 -13.31
C ALA A 122 -14.02 20.73 -13.14
N LEU A 123 -12.84 20.13 -13.24
CA LEU A 123 -11.57 20.83 -13.31
C LEU A 123 -10.78 20.33 -14.51
N ASN A 124 -10.16 21.26 -15.24
CA ASN A 124 -9.34 20.98 -16.41
C ASN A 124 -7.93 21.55 -16.18
N GLY A 125 -6.91 20.70 -16.26
CA GLY A 125 -5.50 21.06 -16.05
C GLY A 125 -4.57 19.91 -16.44
N THR A 126 -3.33 20.23 -16.81
CA THR A 126 -2.28 19.28 -17.23
C THR A 126 -1.27 19.05 -16.12
#